data_AF-A0A3B8XKT2-F1
#
_entry.id   AF-A0A3B8XKT2-F1
#
_cell.length_a   1.000
_cell.length_b   1.000
_cell.length_c   1.000
_cell.angle_alpha   90.00
_cell.angle_beta   90.00
_cell.angle_gamma   90.00
#
_symmetry.space_group_name_H-M   'P 1'
#
loop_
_entity.id
_entity.type
_entity.pdbx_description
1 polymer ?
#
loop_
_entity_poly.entity_id
_entity_poly.type
_entity_poly.pdbx_seq_one_letter_code
_entity_poly.pdbx_strand_id
1 'polypeptide(L)'
;MGKSSSILFVGHSHVVCIAAAARVTGATDVGVINLLEVENLASFSLRKLAKHIARMSPFRRPRAVCLCLRGNDHNVYGVTENPDPFSLGDEEMGCVPEFGEERHFIPYQVMRDVFESPRTRRMASHIFEAFPGAARYWLCPPPPVDDWNYITSNPIIYSDVISYGPAPKPLKKQLYRIQCDVLRDVATEAEADFIEPDSNLLDDGFLRPQYCADPTHGNARYGEAMLNILRDRIGAVT
;
A
#
# COMPACT_ATOMS: atom_id res chain seq x y z
N MET A 1 34.82 -4.85 4.26
CA MET A 1 33.48 -5.45 4.46
C MET A 1 32.60 -4.96 3.32
N GLY A 2 32.10 -5.86 2.46
CA GLY A 2 31.24 -5.47 1.34
C GLY A 2 29.97 -4.76 1.84
N LYS A 3 29.51 -3.71 1.13
CA LYS A 3 28.22 -3.08 1.42
C LYS A 3 27.14 -4.16 1.33
N SER A 4 26.36 -4.34 2.39
CA SER A 4 25.21 -5.26 2.37
C SER A 4 24.23 -4.79 1.28
N SER A 5 23.65 -5.71 0.51
CA SER A 5 22.55 -5.43 -0.43
C SER A 5 21.17 -5.61 0.20
N SER A 6 21.11 -5.77 1.53
CA SER A 6 19.88 -6.19 2.22
C SER A 6 18.81 -5.11 2.25
N ILE A 7 17.55 -5.53 2.13
CA ILE A 7 16.36 -4.69 2.08
C ILE A 7 15.41 -5.13 3.20
N LEU A 8 15.01 -4.20 4.06
CA LEU A 8 14.01 -4.44 5.09
C LEU A 8 12.66 -3.84 4.68
N PHE A 9 11.64 -4.66 4.56
CA PHE A 9 10.26 -4.23 4.41
C PHE A 9 9.56 -4.20 5.76
N VAL A 10 8.83 -3.12 6.03
CA VAL A 10 8.04 -2.94 7.25
C VAL A 10 6.66 -2.44 6.88
N GLY A 11 5.62 -3.15 7.29
CA GLY A 11 4.26 -2.77 6.91
C GLY A 11 3.19 -3.67 7.48
N HIS A 12 1.93 -3.48 7.07
CA HIS A 12 0.82 -4.33 7.52
C HIS A 12 0.65 -5.54 6.59
N SER A 13 -0.56 -5.92 6.21
CA SER A 13 -0.81 -7.13 5.41
C SER A 13 -0.14 -7.13 4.04
N HIS A 14 0.12 -5.97 3.41
CA HIS A 14 0.74 -5.92 2.08
C HIS A 14 2.20 -6.37 2.03
N VAL A 15 2.92 -6.44 3.14
CA VAL A 15 4.28 -7.03 3.12
C VAL A 15 4.27 -8.56 2.98
N VAL A 16 3.11 -9.20 3.16
CA VAL A 16 2.96 -10.66 3.05
C VAL A 16 3.28 -11.13 1.64
N CYS A 17 2.92 -10.37 0.60
CA CYS A 17 3.23 -10.74 -0.79
C CYS A 17 4.74 -10.69 -1.06
N ILE A 18 5.46 -9.74 -0.44
CA ILE A 18 6.92 -9.63 -0.50
C ILE A 18 7.58 -10.81 0.22
N ALA A 19 7.08 -11.19 1.40
CA ALA A 19 7.57 -12.36 2.14
C ALA A 19 7.36 -13.66 1.34
N ALA A 20 6.20 -13.79 0.67
CA ALA A 20 5.91 -14.92 -0.20
C ALA A 20 6.85 -14.96 -1.42
N ALA A 21 7.09 -13.82 -2.06
CA ALA A 21 8.04 -13.70 -3.18
C ALA A 21 9.47 -14.06 -2.76
N ALA A 22 9.95 -13.54 -1.63
CA ALA A 22 11.28 -13.85 -1.11
C ALA A 22 11.45 -15.36 -0.82
N ARG A 23 10.40 -16.00 -0.28
CA ARG A 23 10.41 -17.45 -0.01
C ARG A 23 10.46 -18.27 -1.29
N VAL A 24 9.63 -17.92 -2.29
CA VAL A 24 9.55 -18.63 -3.58
C VAL A 24 10.87 -18.51 -4.35
N THR A 25 11.50 -17.34 -4.31
CA THR A 25 12.77 -17.06 -5.02
C THR A 25 14.02 -17.47 -4.24
N GLY A 26 13.89 -17.82 -2.96
CA GLY A 26 15.02 -18.11 -2.08
C GLY A 26 15.87 -16.88 -1.74
N ALA A 27 15.31 -15.67 -1.83
CA ALA A 27 16.00 -14.42 -1.55
C ALA A 27 16.38 -14.30 -0.07
N THR A 28 17.68 -14.28 0.23
CA THR A 28 18.21 -14.14 1.60
C THR A 28 18.56 -12.70 1.97
N ASP A 29 18.53 -11.78 1.01
CA ASP A 29 18.78 -10.35 1.16
C ASP A 29 17.52 -9.55 1.54
N VAL A 30 16.37 -10.21 1.66
CA VAL A 30 15.08 -9.58 1.98
C VAL A 30 14.62 -9.96 3.37
N GLY A 31 14.30 -8.95 4.17
CA GLY A 31 13.74 -9.08 5.51
C GLY A 31 12.36 -8.44 5.53
N VAL A 32 11.40 -9.06 6.21
CA VAL A 32 10.03 -8.57 6.28
C VAL A 32 9.56 -8.54 7.72
N ILE A 33 8.97 -7.42 8.14
CA ILE A 33 8.31 -7.26 9.44
C ILE A 33 6.85 -6.86 9.19
N ASN A 34 5.93 -7.73 9.60
CA ASN A 34 4.50 -7.48 9.57
C ASN A 34 4.07 -6.80 10.89
N LEU A 35 3.65 -5.55 10.81
CA LEU A 35 3.22 -4.73 11.94
C LEU A 35 1.98 -5.26 12.62
N LEU A 36 1.10 -5.98 11.92
CA LEU A 36 -0.05 -6.61 12.57
C LEU A 36 0.39 -7.63 13.64
N GLU A 37 1.46 -8.37 13.37
CA GLU A 37 2.02 -9.31 14.34
C GLU A 37 2.67 -8.59 15.51
N VAL A 38 3.30 -7.43 15.26
CA VAL A 38 3.99 -6.65 16.29
C VAL A 38 3.02 -5.90 17.20
N GLU A 39 2.02 -5.23 16.63
CA GLU A 39 1.03 -4.43 17.36
C GLU A 39 0.11 -5.32 18.22
N ASN A 40 -0.16 -6.55 17.77
CA ASN A 40 -0.94 -7.52 18.55
C ASN A 40 -0.21 -8.02 19.81
N LEU A 41 1.13 -7.96 19.84
CA LEU A 41 1.91 -8.45 20.98
C LEU A 41 1.95 -7.46 22.15
N ALA A 42 1.83 -6.16 21.89
CA ALA A 42 1.77 -5.14 22.95
C ALA A 42 1.35 -3.76 22.41
N SER A 43 0.71 -2.97 23.27
CA SER A 43 0.49 -1.54 23.03
C SER A 43 1.79 -0.75 23.19
N PHE A 44 2.47 -0.52 22.07
CA PHE A 44 3.69 0.30 22.04
C PHE A 44 3.38 1.77 21.77
N SER A 45 4.15 2.68 22.40
CA SER A 45 4.32 4.01 21.81
C SER A 45 5.10 3.90 20.51
N LEU A 46 4.90 4.82 19.55
CA LEU A 46 5.55 4.74 18.23
C LEU A 46 7.08 4.63 18.31
N ARG A 47 7.72 5.33 19.26
CA ARG A 47 9.17 5.21 19.51
C ARG A 47 9.58 3.83 20.02
N LYS A 48 8.76 3.21 20.90
CA LYS A 48 9.02 1.85 21.39
C LYS A 48 8.82 0.82 20.28
N LEU A 49 7.80 1.02 19.44
CA LEU A 49 7.54 0.20 18.25
C LEU A 49 8.73 0.22 17.30
N ALA A 50 9.24 1.40 16.92
CA ALA A 50 10.41 1.53 16.05
C ALA A 50 11.65 0.84 16.62
N LYS A 51 11.93 1.00 17.92
CA LYS A 51 13.02 0.27 18.61
C LYS A 51 12.80 -1.24 18.64
N HIS A 52 11.56 -1.70 18.64
CA HIS A 52 11.25 -3.13 18.57
C HIS A 52 11.47 -3.67 17.16
N ILE A 53 10.99 -2.97 16.14
CA ILE A 53 11.24 -3.27 14.72
C ILE A 53 12.74 -3.38 14.45
N ALA A 54 13.55 -2.42 14.92
CA ALA A 54 15.00 -2.47 14.78
C ALA A 54 15.67 -3.69 15.45
N ARG A 55 15.10 -4.18 16.55
CA ARG A 55 15.58 -5.40 17.22
C ARG A 55 15.15 -6.68 16.51
N MET A 56 13.96 -6.69 15.91
CA MET A 56 13.44 -7.81 15.13
C MET A 56 14.06 -7.93 13.75
N SER A 57 14.61 -6.83 13.22
CA SER A 57 15.24 -6.81 11.90
C SER A 57 16.30 -7.92 11.79
N PRO A 58 16.22 -8.79 10.76
CA PRO A 58 17.27 -9.77 10.51
C PRO A 58 18.60 -9.11 10.09
N PHE A 59 18.56 -7.82 9.75
CA PHE A 59 19.71 -7.04 9.34
C PHE A 59 20.01 -5.94 10.36
N ARG A 60 21.25 -5.93 10.86
CA ARG A 60 21.72 -4.86 11.76
C ARG A 60 21.82 -3.49 11.06
N ARG A 61 22.11 -3.50 9.76
CA ARG A 61 22.31 -2.31 8.92
C ARG A 61 21.83 -2.60 7.50
N PRO A 62 20.50 -2.63 7.27
CA PRO A 62 19.97 -2.81 5.94
C PRO A 62 20.44 -1.66 5.03
N ARG A 63 20.63 -1.94 3.74
CA ARG A 63 20.94 -0.90 2.74
C ARG A 63 19.72 -0.02 2.49
N ALA A 64 18.54 -0.61 2.56
CA ALA A 64 17.28 0.07 2.33
C ALA A 64 16.21 -0.37 3.34
N VAL A 65 15.36 0.58 3.74
CA VAL A 65 14.12 0.32 4.47
C VAL A 65 12.97 0.75 3.58
N CYS A 66 12.02 -0.15 3.35
CA CYS A 66 10.85 0.08 2.53
C CYS A 66 9.58 -0.05 3.38
N LEU A 67 8.75 0.99 3.41
CA LEU A 67 7.51 1.01 4.17
C LEU A 67 6.31 0.65 3.31
N CYS A 68 5.42 -0.19 3.84
CA CYS A 68 4.14 -0.56 3.23
C CYS A 68 3.01 -0.31 4.24
N LEU A 69 2.64 0.95 4.45
CA LEU A 69 1.67 1.36 5.47
C LEU A 69 0.32 1.74 4.86
N ARG A 70 -0.77 1.37 5.55
CA ARG A 70 -2.16 1.72 5.18
C ARG A 70 -2.47 1.43 3.73
N GLY A 71 -2.41 0.16 3.32
CA GLY A 71 -2.59 -0.14 1.91
C GLY A 71 -4.01 -0.48 1.46
N ASN A 72 -5.00 -0.53 2.35
CA ASN A 72 -6.35 -1.01 2.02
C ASN A 72 -7.45 0.06 2.08
N ASP A 73 -7.11 1.31 2.43
CA ASP A 73 -8.11 2.33 2.76
C ASP A 73 -9.01 2.70 1.58
N HIS A 74 -8.50 2.71 0.34
CA HIS A 74 -9.33 2.90 -0.86
C HIS A 74 -10.36 1.78 -1.03
N ASN A 75 -10.02 0.55 -0.69
CA ASN A 75 -10.93 -0.59 -0.84
C ASN A 75 -12.06 -0.58 0.19
N VAL A 76 -11.84 0.02 1.37
CA VAL A 76 -12.89 0.21 2.39
C VAL A 76 -14.09 0.97 1.80
N TYR A 77 -13.84 1.90 0.88
CA TYR A 77 -14.87 2.72 0.25
C TYR A 77 -15.16 2.36 -1.22
N GLY A 78 -14.34 1.49 -1.82
CA GLY A 78 -14.31 1.29 -3.27
C GLY A 78 -14.61 -0.13 -3.74
N VAL A 79 -14.63 -1.14 -2.88
CA VAL A 79 -14.90 -2.52 -3.36
C VAL A 79 -16.37 -2.69 -3.72
N THR A 80 -17.27 -2.29 -2.82
CA THR A 80 -18.73 -2.36 -2.99
C THR A 80 -19.33 -0.96 -3.11
N GLU A 81 -20.50 -0.84 -3.73
CA GLU A 81 -21.24 0.41 -3.73
C GLU A 81 -21.64 0.82 -2.30
N ASN A 82 -21.78 2.12 -2.08
CA ASN A 82 -22.26 2.66 -0.81
C ASN A 82 -23.79 2.67 -0.76
N PRO A 83 -24.43 2.36 0.39
CA PRO A 83 -25.87 2.53 0.57
C PRO A 83 -26.38 3.92 0.20
N ASP A 84 -25.55 4.94 0.43
CA ASP A 84 -25.73 6.32 -0.04
C ASP A 84 -24.68 6.59 -1.14
N PRO A 85 -25.00 6.33 -2.42
CA PRO A 85 -24.03 6.39 -3.51
C PRO A 85 -23.35 7.75 -3.63
N PHE A 86 -22.05 7.75 -3.85
CA PHE A 86 -21.27 8.98 -3.99
C PHE A 86 -20.32 8.94 -5.19
N SER A 87 -19.83 10.11 -5.52
CA SER A 87 -18.88 10.41 -6.59
C SER A 87 -17.79 11.32 -6.03
N LEU A 88 -16.57 11.19 -6.53
CA LEU A 88 -15.44 12.00 -6.11
C LEU A 88 -15.05 13.01 -7.17
N GLY A 89 -14.80 14.24 -6.75
CA GLY A 89 -14.17 15.23 -7.60
C GLY A 89 -12.75 14.82 -8.00
N ASP A 90 -12.32 15.35 -9.13
CA ASP A 90 -10.94 15.30 -9.58
C ASP A 90 -10.19 16.58 -9.16
N GLU A 91 -8.92 16.45 -8.81
CA GLU A 91 -8.09 17.58 -8.37
C GLU A 91 -7.95 18.65 -9.48
N GLU A 92 -7.85 18.23 -10.74
CA GLU A 92 -7.67 19.13 -11.88
C GLU A 92 -8.99 19.74 -12.34
N MET A 93 -10.09 18.99 -12.26
CA MET A 93 -11.36 19.41 -12.86
C MET A 93 -12.28 20.11 -11.87
N GLY A 94 -12.19 19.81 -10.56
CA GLY A 94 -13.11 20.33 -9.53
C GLY A 94 -14.59 20.08 -9.81
N CYS A 95 -14.91 19.21 -10.78
CA CYS A 95 -16.26 19.05 -11.32
C CYS A 95 -16.95 17.84 -10.71
N VAL A 96 -18.28 17.89 -10.72
CA VAL A 96 -19.12 16.71 -10.46
C VAL A 96 -18.87 15.76 -11.62
N PRO A 97 -18.34 14.54 -11.39
CA PRO A 97 -18.13 13.61 -12.49
C PRO A 97 -19.48 13.22 -13.07
N GLU A 98 -19.50 12.83 -14.36
CA GLU A 98 -20.71 12.38 -15.08
C GLU A 98 -21.21 11.01 -14.56
N PHE A 99 -21.59 10.96 -13.30
CA PHE A 99 -22.41 9.88 -12.78
C PHE A 99 -23.85 10.39 -12.75
N GLY A 100 -24.81 9.49 -13.00
CA GLY A 100 -26.23 9.82 -13.06
C GLY A 100 -26.72 10.62 -11.85
N GLU A 101 -27.87 11.28 -12.03
CA GLU A 101 -28.43 12.37 -11.22
C GLU A 101 -28.67 12.08 -9.71
N GLU A 102 -28.27 10.92 -9.19
CA GLU A 102 -28.60 10.42 -7.83
C GLU A 102 -27.37 10.12 -6.94
N ARG A 103 -26.19 10.71 -7.19
CA ARG A 103 -24.99 10.52 -6.34
C ARG A 103 -24.58 11.76 -5.57
N HIS A 104 -24.20 11.56 -4.31
CA HIS A 104 -23.57 12.61 -3.52
C HIS A 104 -22.20 12.98 -4.09
N PHE A 105 -21.97 14.27 -4.32
CA PHE A 105 -20.64 14.76 -4.71
C PHE A 105 -19.77 15.01 -3.48
N ILE A 106 -18.60 14.37 -3.44
CA ILE A 106 -17.57 14.59 -2.42
C ILE A 106 -16.36 15.26 -3.10
N PRO A 107 -15.97 16.48 -2.68
CA PRO A 107 -14.78 17.14 -3.20
C PRO A 107 -13.50 16.33 -2.93
N TYR A 108 -12.54 16.40 -3.86
CA TYR A 108 -11.24 15.72 -3.76
C TYR A 108 -10.57 15.95 -2.38
N GLN A 109 -10.47 17.22 -1.95
CA GLN A 109 -9.82 17.57 -0.69
C GLN A 109 -10.50 16.94 0.54
N VAL A 110 -11.83 16.80 0.53
CA VAL A 110 -12.56 16.20 1.65
C VAL A 110 -12.21 14.71 1.80
N MET A 111 -12.15 13.97 0.68
CA MET A 111 -11.74 12.57 0.71
C MET A 111 -10.25 12.41 0.99
N ARG A 112 -9.43 13.35 0.51
CA ARG A 112 -8.01 13.42 0.85
C ARG A 112 -7.79 13.54 2.35
N ASP A 113 -8.51 14.45 3.02
CA ASP A 113 -8.44 14.63 4.48
C ASP A 113 -8.82 13.36 5.25
N VAL A 114 -9.78 12.56 4.74
CA VAL A 114 -10.13 11.23 5.30
C VAL A 114 -8.96 10.26 5.19
N PHE A 115 -8.22 10.29 4.07
CA PHE A 115 -7.02 9.47 3.91
C PHE A 115 -5.79 10.04 4.61
N GLU A 116 -5.78 11.26 5.14
CA GLU A 116 -4.64 11.75 5.91
C GLU A 116 -4.54 11.05 7.28
N SER A 117 -3.30 10.79 7.72
CA SER A 117 -3.07 10.17 9.04
C SER A 117 -1.80 10.70 9.69
N PRO A 118 -1.92 11.61 10.67
CA PRO A 118 -0.79 12.08 11.48
C PRO A 118 -0.07 10.95 12.23
N ARG A 119 -0.77 9.84 12.53
CA ARG A 119 -0.16 8.64 13.11
C ARG A 119 0.80 7.99 12.11
N THR A 120 0.39 7.85 10.85
CA THR A 120 1.20 7.23 9.79
C THR A 120 2.48 8.02 9.52
N ARG A 121 2.38 9.36 9.40
CA ARG A 121 3.55 10.26 9.27
C ARG A 121 4.56 10.05 10.40
N ARG A 122 4.10 10.12 11.66
CA ARG A 122 4.97 9.93 12.84
C ARG A 122 5.55 8.52 12.95
N MET A 123 4.79 7.51 12.55
CA MET A 123 5.26 6.12 12.57
C MET A 123 6.36 5.90 11.53
N ALA A 124 6.18 6.39 10.30
CA ALA A 124 7.18 6.31 9.25
C ALA A 124 8.49 6.99 9.65
N SER A 125 8.41 8.23 10.16
CA SER A 125 9.56 8.97 10.69
C SER A 125 10.32 8.15 11.73
N HIS A 126 9.65 7.64 12.77
CA HIS A 126 10.33 6.85 13.80
C HIS A 126 10.92 5.53 13.29
N ILE A 127 10.28 4.86 12.34
CA ILE A 127 10.84 3.64 11.75
C ILE A 127 12.11 3.97 10.97
N PHE A 128 12.10 4.99 10.11
CA PHE A 128 13.29 5.38 9.37
C PHE A 128 14.43 5.87 10.28
N GLU A 129 14.13 6.64 11.33
CA GLU A 129 15.11 7.06 12.34
C GLU A 129 15.79 5.88 13.05
N ALA A 130 15.12 4.73 13.16
CA ALA A 130 15.68 3.53 13.78
C ALA A 130 16.73 2.82 12.90
N PHE A 131 16.83 3.18 11.61
CA PHE A 131 17.79 2.62 10.65
C PHE A 131 18.61 3.73 9.97
N PRO A 132 19.46 4.45 10.73
CA PRO A 132 20.24 5.56 10.18
C PRO A 132 21.17 5.08 9.06
N GLY A 133 21.16 5.80 7.94
CA GLY A 133 22.00 5.53 6.77
C GLY A 133 21.42 4.51 5.77
N ALA A 134 20.25 3.92 6.04
CA ALA A 134 19.52 3.16 5.04
C ALA A 134 18.82 4.11 4.06
N ALA A 135 18.81 3.77 2.77
CA ALA A 135 17.95 4.42 1.79
C ALA A 135 16.48 4.19 2.16
N ARG A 136 15.65 5.21 1.99
CA ARG A 136 14.25 5.21 2.42
C ARG A 136 13.35 5.05 1.21
N TYR A 137 12.46 4.08 1.26
CA TYR A 137 11.48 3.83 0.22
C TYR A 137 10.10 3.68 0.81
N TRP A 138 9.10 4.00 0.01
CA TRP A 138 7.70 3.76 0.31
C TRP A 138 7.08 2.95 -0.83
N LEU A 139 6.60 1.75 -0.53
CA LEU A 139 5.88 0.95 -1.52
C LEU A 139 4.42 1.37 -1.53
N CYS A 140 3.92 1.71 -2.71
CA CYS A 140 2.49 1.96 -2.89
C CYS A 140 1.68 0.70 -2.52
N PRO A 141 0.41 0.86 -2.11
CA PRO A 141 -0.50 -0.27 -2.07
C PRO A 141 -0.70 -0.90 -3.46
N PRO A 142 -1.14 -2.16 -3.53
CA PRO A 142 -1.64 -2.72 -4.77
C PRO A 142 -2.83 -1.89 -5.29
N PRO A 143 -2.91 -1.69 -6.62
CA PRO A 143 -4.09 -1.16 -7.29
C PRO A 143 -5.34 -2.00 -7.00
N PRO A 144 -6.55 -1.42 -7.09
CA PRO A 144 -7.79 -2.13 -6.82
C PRO A 144 -8.03 -3.27 -7.83
N VAL A 145 -8.84 -4.24 -7.42
CA VAL A 145 -9.34 -5.31 -8.29
C VAL A 145 -10.71 -4.93 -8.84
N ASP A 146 -10.91 -5.14 -10.14
CA ASP A 146 -12.17 -4.81 -10.80
C ASP A 146 -13.12 -6.01 -11.00
N ASP A 147 -12.57 -7.21 -11.09
CA ASP A 147 -13.33 -8.44 -11.39
C ASP A 147 -14.30 -8.77 -10.25
N TRP A 148 -15.59 -8.43 -10.46
CA TRP A 148 -16.64 -8.66 -9.48
C TRP A 148 -16.92 -10.14 -9.21
N ASN A 149 -16.74 -11.02 -10.21
CA ASN A 149 -16.92 -12.46 -10.02
C ASN A 149 -15.82 -13.00 -9.12
N TYR A 150 -14.59 -12.54 -9.29
CA TYR A 150 -13.48 -12.88 -8.41
C TYR A 150 -13.71 -12.38 -6.98
N ILE A 151 -14.17 -11.14 -6.83
CA ILE A 151 -14.46 -10.52 -5.52
C ILE A 151 -15.58 -11.27 -4.78
N THR A 152 -16.69 -11.56 -5.46
CA THR A 152 -17.83 -12.28 -4.86
C THR A 152 -17.51 -13.73 -4.52
N SER A 153 -16.60 -14.37 -5.26
CA SER A 153 -16.13 -15.73 -4.97
C SER A 153 -15.16 -15.77 -3.78
N ASN A 154 -14.53 -14.64 -3.42
CA ASN A 154 -13.56 -14.52 -2.34
C ASN A 154 -13.75 -13.20 -1.56
N PRO A 155 -14.89 -12.97 -0.89
CA PRO A 155 -15.22 -11.66 -0.36
C PRO A 155 -14.33 -11.23 0.82
N ILE A 156 -13.61 -12.16 1.48
CA ILE A 156 -12.76 -11.89 2.65
C ILE A 156 -13.53 -11.05 3.70
N ILE A 157 -13.14 -9.79 3.90
CA ILE A 157 -13.73 -8.85 4.85
C ILE A 157 -14.99 -8.15 4.32
N TYR A 158 -15.34 -8.32 3.06
CA TYR A 158 -16.46 -7.65 2.38
C TYR A 158 -17.75 -8.48 2.38
N SER A 159 -17.79 -9.62 3.06
CA SER A 159 -18.93 -10.55 3.05
C SER A 159 -20.24 -9.86 3.45
N ASP A 160 -20.17 -8.94 4.41
CA ASP A 160 -21.35 -8.22 4.94
C ASP A 160 -21.84 -7.08 4.04
N VAL A 161 -21.03 -6.65 3.07
CA VAL A 161 -21.32 -5.50 2.19
C VAL A 161 -21.45 -5.89 0.72
N ILE A 162 -21.17 -7.14 0.36
CA ILE A 162 -21.19 -7.62 -1.04
C ILE A 162 -22.57 -7.46 -1.70
N SER A 163 -23.65 -7.48 -0.92
CA SER A 163 -25.02 -7.30 -1.40
C SER A 163 -25.30 -5.92 -1.98
N TYR A 164 -24.47 -4.91 -1.69
CA TYR A 164 -24.60 -3.58 -2.30
C TYR A 164 -24.13 -3.54 -3.76
N GLY A 165 -23.48 -4.61 -4.25
CA GLY A 165 -22.98 -4.67 -5.62
C GLY A 165 -21.64 -3.95 -5.80
N PRO A 166 -21.05 -4.00 -7.00
CA PRO A 166 -19.74 -3.40 -7.26
C PRO A 166 -19.81 -1.88 -7.27
N ALA A 167 -18.84 -1.22 -6.65
CA ALA A 167 -18.67 0.22 -6.84
C ALA A 167 -18.28 0.54 -8.30
N PRO A 168 -18.61 1.73 -8.82
CA PRO A 168 -18.21 2.14 -10.16
C PRO A 168 -16.69 2.17 -10.34
N LYS A 169 -16.22 1.72 -11.51
CA LYS A 169 -14.79 1.74 -11.86
C LYS A 169 -14.11 3.10 -11.68
N PRO A 170 -14.71 4.23 -12.11
CA PRO A 170 -14.03 5.52 -11.95
C PRO A 170 -13.93 5.93 -10.48
N LEU A 171 -14.91 5.56 -9.64
CA LEU A 171 -14.84 5.77 -8.20
C LEU A 171 -13.68 4.99 -7.57
N LYS A 172 -13.53 3.69 -7.90
CA LYS A 172 -12.39 2.85 -7.45
C LYS A 172 -11.04 3.49 -7.79
N LYS A 173 -10.90 3.91 -9.05
CA LYS A 173 -9.66 4.54 -9.55
C LYS A 173 -9.37 5.85 -8.82
N GLN A 174 -10.40 6.66 -8.57
CA GLN A 174 -10.23 7.94 -7.89
C GLN A 174 -9.85 7.76 -6.42
N LEU A 175 -10.51 6.86 -5.69
CA LEU A 175 -10.13 6.53 -4.30
C LEU A 175 -8.67 6.06 -4.21
N TYR A 176 -8.25 5.16 -5.11
CA TYR A 176 -6.87 4.68 -5.15
C TYR A 176 -5.87 5.80 -5.43
N ARG A 177 -6.16 6.68 -6.40
CA ARG A 177 -5.32 7.84 -6.72
C ARG A 177 -5.14 8.77 -5.53
N ILE A 178 -6.24 9.21 -4.91
CA ILE A 178 -6.20 10.10 -3.74
C ILE A 178 -5.35 9.47 -2.62
N GLN A 179 -5.52 8.19 -2.33
CA GLN A 179 -4.72 7.51 -1.32
C GLN A 179 -3.23 7.49 -1.70
N CYS A 180 -2.90 7.18 -2.96
CA CYS A 180 -1.53 7.22 -3.45
C CYS A 180 -0.91 8.62 -3.34
N ASP A 181 -1.67 9.68 -3.65
CA ASP A 181 -1.20 11.06 -3.52
C ASP A 181 -0.88 11.41 -2.05
N VAL A 182 -1.77 11.07 -1.12
CA VAL A 182 -1.52 11.26 0.31
C VAL A 182 -0.28 10.50 0.76
N LEU A 183 -0.12 9.23 0.35
CA LEU A 183 1.03 8.42 0.74
C LEU A 183 2.33 8.91 0.10
N ARG A 184 2.27 9.46 -1.12
CA ARG A 184 3.42 10.08 -1.80
C ARG A 184 3.90 11.31 -1.05
N ASP A 185 3.00 12.11 -0.51
CA ASP A 185 3.36 13.27 0.32
C ASP A 185 3.96 12.84 1.66
N VAL A 186 3.42 11.79 2.28
CA VAL A 186 4.00 11.20 3.50
C VAL A 186 5.41 10.66 3.23
N ALA A 187 5.63 9.99 2.09
CA ALA A 187 6.93 9.50 1.69
C ALA A 187 7.92 10.66 1.45
N THR A 188 7.48 11.69 0.74
CA THR A 188 8.27 12.90 0.44
C THR A 188 8.71 13.61 1.72
N GLU A 189 7.81 13.83 2.67
CA GLU A 189 8.14 14.42 3.97
C GLU A 189 9.13 13.58 4.79
N ALA A 190 9.13 12.26 4.58
CA ALA A 190 10.06 11.34 5.21
C ALA A 190 11.38 11.17 4.44
N GLU A 191 11.58 11.93 3.36
CA GLU A 191 12.72 11.81 2.43
C GLU A 191 12.85 10.39 1.86
N ALA A 192 11.71 9.77 1.53
CA ALA A 192 11.62 8.43 0.98
C ALA A 192 11.14 8.46 -0.48
N ASP A 193 11.76 7.66 -1.32
CA ASP A 193 11.33 7.49 -2.70
C ASP A 193 10.05 6.65 -2.75
N PHE A 194 9.00 7.17 -3.39
CA PHE A 194 7.72 6.47 -3.57
C PHE A 194 7.79 5.53 -4.78
N ILE A 195 7.49 4.26 -4.56
CA ILE A 195 7.59 3.18 -5.55
C ILE A 195 6.19 2.76 -5.98
N GLU A 196 5.90 2.98 -7.25
CA GLU A 196 4.64 2.63 -7.91
C GLU A 196 4.78 1.32 -8.70
N PRO A 197 3.66 0.63 -9.00
CA PRO A 197 3.70 -0.58 -9.81
C PRO A 197 3.88 -0.18 -11.28
N ASP A 198 4.66 -0.97 -12.01
CA ASP A 198 4.80 -0.77 -13.46
C ASP A 198 3.46 -1.00 -14.17
N SER A 199 3.27 -0.30 -15.31
CA SER A 199 2.04 -0.39 -16.10
C SER A 199 1.76 -1.80 -16.63
N ASN A 200 2.77 -2.67 -16.73
CA ASN A 200 2.61 -4.08 -17.10
C ASN A 200 1.87 -4.91 -16.04
N LEU A 201 1.82 -4.45 -14.79
CA LEU A 201 1.05 -5.07 -13.69
C LEU A 201 -0.44 -4.71 -13.76
N LEU A 202 -0.80 -3.76 -14.61
CA LEU A 202 -2.11 -3.10 -14.63
C LEU A 202 -2.90 -3.40 -15.89
N ASP A 203 -4.23 -3.41 -15.77
CA ASP A 203 -5.20 -3.37 -16.87
C ASP A 203 -6.26 -2.30 -16.57
N ASP A 204 -6.36 -1.27 -17.41
CA ASP A 204 -7.17 -0.05 -17.15
C ASP A 204 -6.96 0.57 -15.74
N GLY A 205 -5.73 0.52 -15.22
CA GLY A 205 -5.41 1.03 -13.87
C GLY A 205 -5.84 0.13 -12.70
N PHE A 206 -6.35 -1.07 -12.99
CA PHE A 206 -6.64 -2.12 -12.01
C PHE A 206 -5.54 -3.18 -12.02
N LEU A 207 -5.38 -3.88 -10.90
CA LEU A 207 -4.40 -4.97 -10.81
C LEU A 207 -4.82 -6.13 -11.71
N ARG A 208 -3.91 -6.64 -12.55
CA ARG A 208 -4.23 -7.79 -13.40
C ARG A 208 -4.51 -9.05 -12.57
N PRO A 209 -5.47 -9.90 -12.97
CA PRO A 209 -5.87 -11.08 -12.18
C PRO A 209 -4.72 -12.01 -11.78
N GLN A 210 -3.71 -12.21 -12.63
CA GLN A 210 -2.55 -13.07 -12.31
C GLN A 210 -1.66 -12.53 -11.17
N TYR A 211 -1.88 -11.28 -10.74
CA TYR A 211 -1.17 -10.64 -9.64
C TYR A 211 -2.02 -10.51 -8.38
N CYS A 212 -3.31 -10.87 -8.42
CA CYS A 212 -4.22 -10.84 -7.27
C CYS A 212 -4.04 -12.10 -6.41
N ALA A 213 -4.03 -11.95 -5.08
CA ALA A 213 -4.18 -13.04 -4.12
C ALA A 213 -5.62 -13.13 -3.61
N ASP A 214 -6.23 -11.97 -3.37
CA ASP A 214 -7.62 -11.77 -2.98
C ASP A 214 -8.06 -10.35 -3.45
N PRO A 215 -9.27 -9.86 -3.10
CA PRO A 215 -9.74 -8.53 -3.51
C PRO A 215 -8.90 -7.33 -3.03
N THR A 216 -7.91 -7.54 -2.16
CA THR A 216 -7.16 -6.49 -1.47
C THR A 216 -5.63 -6.65 -1.56
N HIS A 217 -5.15 -7.88 -1.72
CA HIS A 217 -3.73 -8.20 -1.66
C HIS A 217 -3.20 -8.69 -3.00
N GLY A 218 -1.97 -8.29 -3.30
CA GLY A 218 -1.18 -8.92 -4.35
C GLY A 218 -0.68 -10.30 -3.93
N ASN A 219 -0.47 -11.18 -4.90
CA ASN A 219 0.12 -12.50 -4.68
C ASN A 219 1.66 -12.48 -4.75
N ALA A 220 2.30 -13.65 -4.65
CA ALA A 220 3.76 -13.75 -4.68
C ALA A 220 4.39 -13.21 -6.00
N ARG A 221 3.68 -13.30 -7.14
CA ARG A 221 4.17 -12.74 -8.41
C ARG A 221 4.16 -11.22 -8.39
N TYR A 222 3.14 -10.62 -7.78
CA TYR A 222 3.11 -9.17 -7.55
C TYR A 222 4.27 -8.75 -6.64
N GLY A 223 4.47 -9.48 -5.53
CA GLY A 223 5.57 -9.21 -4.61
C GLY A 223 6.95 -9.30 -5.26
N GLU A 224 7.14 -10.27 -6.16
CA GLU A 224 8.37 -10.42 -6.95
C GLU A 224 8.58 -9.24 -7.90
N ALA A 225 7.54 -8.81 -8.61
CA ALA A 225 7.63 -7.65 -9.51
C ALA A 225 8.01 -6.37 -8.75
N MET A 226 7.35 -6.09 -7.62
CA MET A 226 7.66 -4.94 -6.79
C MET A 226 9.08 -4.99 -6.20
N LEU A 227 9.53 -6.18 -5.80
CA LEU A 227 10.90 -6.38 -5.31
C LEU A 227 11.94 -6.09 -6.41
N ASN A 228 11.68 -6.49 -7.65
CA ASN A 228 12.56 -6.22 -8.78
C ASN A 228 12.63 -4.72 -9.10
N ILE A 229 11.49 -4.03 -9.15
CA ILE A 229 11.43 -2.56 -9.32
C ILE A 229 12.29 -1.88 -8.24
N LEU A 230 12.14 -2.29 -6.98
CA LEU A 230 12.91 -1.70 -5.88
C LEU A 230 14.40 -2.00 -5.99
N ARG A 231 14.80 -3.22 -6.38
CA ARG A 231 16.21 -3.58 -6.57
C ARG A 231 16.86 -2.74 -7.66
N ASP A 232 16.16 -2.51 -8.76
CA ASP A 232 16.65 -1.66 -9.85
C ASP A 232 16.84 -0.22 -9.38
N ARG A 233 15.90 0.31 -8.60
CA ARG A 233 16.02 1.64 -7.97
C ARG A 233 17.20 1.73 -7.02
N ILE A 234 17.41 0.72 -6.18
CA ILE A 234 18.53 0.67 -5.24
C ILE A 234 19.87 0.56 -5.99
N GLY A 235 19.91 -0.19 -7.09
CA GLY A 235 21.10 -0.37 -7.93
C GLY A 235 21.51 0.90 -8.68
N ALA A 236 20.53 1.69 -9.15
CA ALA A 236 20.76 2.95 -9.86
C ALA A 236 21.37 4.08 -9.01
N VAL A 237 21.34 3.96 -7.67
CA VAL A 237 21.87 4.97 -6.71
C VAL A 237 23.31 4.62 -6.27
N THR A 238 24.01 3.72 -6.98
CA THR A 238 25.42 3.34 -6.73
C THR A 238 26.33 3.70 -7.89
#